data_AF-A0A832ZD85-F1
#
_entry.id   AF-A0A832ZD85-F1
#
_cell.length_a   1.000
_cell.length_b   1.000
_cell.length_c   1.000
_cell.angle_alpha   90.00
_cell.angle_beta   90.00
_cell.angle_gamma   90.00
#
_symmetry.space_group_name_H-M   'P 1'
#
loop_
_entity.id
_entity.type
_entity.pdbx_description
1 polymer ?
#
loop_
_entity_poly.entity_id
_entity_poly.type
_entity_poly.pdbx_seq_one_letter_code
_entity_poly.pdbx_strand_id
1 'polypeptide(L)' 'MRRVPTGIPGLDNLIQGGFPSGSTILLSGGAGTGKTIFALQYIYSGAALYNEPGV' A
#
# COMPACT_ATOMS: atom_id res chain seq x y z
N MET A 1 10.35 10.66 9.32
CA MET A 1 10.50 9.73 8.18
C MET A 1 9.30 9.92 7.27
N ARG A 2 9.49 10.10 5.95
CA ARG A 2 8.36 10.22 5.01
C ARG A 2 7.65 8.86 4.92
N ARG A 3 6.32 8.85 4.98
CA ARG A 3 5.48 7.66 4.77
C ARG A 3 4.66 7.81 3.50
N VAL A 4 4.36 6.68 2.86
CA VAL A 4 3.55 6.57 1.63
C VAL A 4 2.22 5.89 2.01
N PRO A 5 1.09 6.61 1.95
CA PRO A 5 -0.23 6.05 2.27
C PRO A 5 -0.57 4.87 1.37
N THR A 6 -1.28 3.89 1.91
CA THR A 6 -1.71 2.72 1.13
C THR A 6 -3.02 2.92 0.38
N GLY A 7 -3.80 3.94 0.76
CA GLY A 7 -5.17 4.10 0.29
C GLY A 7 -6.15 3.13 0.94
N ILE A 8 -5.72 2.43 2.00
CA ILE A 8 -6.54 1.50 2.79
C ILE A 8 -6.64 2.11 4.20
N PRO A 9 -7.71 2.85 4.53
CA PRO A 9 -7.78 3.66 5.75
C PRO A 9 -7.54 2.86 7.04
N GLY A 10 -8.09 1.65 7.13
CA GLY A 10 -7.89 0.77 8.27
C GLY A 10 -6.43 0.33 8.45
N LEU A 11 -5.71 0.08 7.36
CA LEU A 11 -4.30 -0.28 7.43
C LEU A 11 -3.42 0.94 7.69
N ASP A 12 -3.66 2.06 7.01
CA ASP A 12 -2.88 3.29 7.20
C ASP A 12 -2.90 3.72 8.67
N ASN A 13 -4.06 3.66 9.32
CA ASN A 13 -4.17 3.93 10.76
C ASN A 13 -3.32 2.98 11.60
N LEU A 14 -3.25 1.69 11.22
CA LEU A 14 -2.47 0.68 11.93
C LEU A 14 -0.95 0.85 11.73
N ILE A 15 -0.51 1.32 10.56
CA ILE A 15 0.92 1.46 10.21
C ILE A 15 1.43 2.90 10.23
N GLN A 16 0.81 3.76 11.06
CA GLN A 16 1.21 5.15 11.29
C GLN A 16 1.16 6.05 10.05
N GLY A 17 0.17 5.84 9.17
CA GLY A 17 -0.08 6.65 7.98
C GLY A 17 0.57 6.12 6.70
N GLY A 18 1.08 4.88 6.69
CA GLY A 18 1.56 4.21 5.49
C GLY A 18 2.95 3.58 5.60
N PHE A 19 3.48 3.07 4.49
CA PHE A 19 4.79 2.42 4.44
C PHE A 19 5.94 3.43 4.49
N PRO A 20 7.12 3.08 5.03
CA PRO A 20 8.30 3.94 4.96
C PRO A 20 8.70 4.22 3.51
N SER A 21 8.89 5.49 3.15
CA SER A 21 9.37 5.88 1.82
C SER A 21 10.74 5.27 1.52
N GLY A 22 10.93 4.75 0.30
CA GLY A 22 12.21 4.19 -0.15
C GLY A 22 12.52 2.81 0.44
N SER A 23 11.51 2.11 0.95
CA SER A 23 11.63 0.75 1.47
C SER A 23 11.04 -0.28 0.51
N THR A 24 11.49 -1.53 0.64
CA THR A 24 10.89 -2.70 -0.02
C THR A 24 9.97 -3.41 0.96
N ILE A 25 8.72 -3.63 0.56
CA ILE A 25 7.70 -4.28 1.39
C ILE A 25 7.41 -5.69 0.88
N LEU A 26 7.55 -6.70 1.74
CA LEU A 26 7.18 -8.08 1.44
C LEU A 26 5.72 -8.34 1.88
N LEU A 27 4.85 -8.64 0.93
CA LEU A 27 3.49 -9.07 1.20
C LEU A 27 3.38 -10.60 1.15
N SER A 28 3.17 -11.23 2.30
CA SER A 28 3.12 -12.70 2.44
C SER A 28 1.80 -13.19 3.07
N GLY A 29 1.38 -14.40 2.71
CA GLY A 29 0.14 -15.03 3.19
C GLY A 29 -0.28 -16.23 2.34
N GLY A 30 -1.16 -17.09 2.85
CA GLY A 30 -1.67 -18.28 2.16
C GLY A 30 -2.44 -17.99 0.85
N ALA A 31 -2.78 -19.02 0.09
CA ALA A 31 -3.62 -18.86 -1.10
C ALA A 31 -4.99 -18.25 -0.72
N GLY A 32 -5.54 -17.38 -1.56
CA GLY A 32 -6.85 -16.75 -1.32
C GLY A 32 -6.88 -15.61 -0.28
N THR A 33 -5.76 -15.26 0.38
CA THR A 33 -5.74 -14.19 1.40
C THR A 33 -5.77 -12.76 0.85
N GLY A 34 -6.04 -12.57 -0.44
CA GLY A 34 -6.21 -11.24 -1.04
C GLY A 34 -4.92 -10.47 -1.38
N LYS A 35 -3.74 -11.10 -1.43
CA LYS A 35 -2.47 -10.42 -1.74
C LYS A 35 -2.48 -9.63 -3.06
N THR A 36 -3.01 -10.23 -4.12
CA THR A 36 -3.14 -9.57 -5.44
C THR A 36 -4.11 -8.40 -5.37
N ILE A 37 -5.23 -8.57 -4.68
CA ILE A 37 -6.22 -7.50 -4.47
C ILE A 37 -5.60 -6.33 -3.71
N PHE A 38 -4.84 -6.62 -2.64
CA PHE A 38 -4.10 -5.62 -1.88
C PHE A 38 -3.12 -4.84 -2.77
N ALA A 39 -2.31 -5.54 -3.56
CA ALA A 39 -1.32 -4.90 -4.43
C ALA A 39 -1.98 -4.00 -5.49
N LEU A 40 -3.08 -4.47 -6.09
CA LEU A 40 -3.85 -3.69 -7.06
C LEU A 40 -4.48 -2.45 -6.41
N GLN A 41 -5.08 -2.59 -5.22
CA GLN A 41 -5.65 -1.47 -4.48
C GLN A 41 -4.58 -0.41 -4.15
N TYR A 42 -3.39 -0.85 -3.73
CA TYR A 42 -2.27 0.04 -3.43
C TYR A 42 -1.84 0.84 -4.67
N ILE A 43 -1.59 0.16 -5.81
CA ILE A 43 -1.17 0.81 -7.06
C ILE A 43 -2.26 1.75 -7.59
N TYR A 44 -3.53 1.29 -7.61
CA TYR A 44 -4.66 2.09 -8.06
C TYR A 44 -4.83 3.35 -7.20
N SER A 45 -4.76 3.21 -5.87
CA SER A 45 -4.88 4.36 -4.95
C SER A 45 -3.73 5.34 -5.11
N GLY A 46 -2.50 4.83 -5.29
CA GLY A 46 -1.33 5.65 -5.65
C GLY A 46 -1.59 6.53 -6.87
N ALA A 47 -2.06 5.91 -7.95
CA ALA A 47 -2.36 6.60 -9.20
C ALA A 47 -3.52 7.61 -9.06
N ALA A 48 -4.64 7.17 -8.48
CA ALA A 48 -5.88 7.94 -8.48
C ALA A 48 -5.93 9.06 -7.43
N LEU A 49 -5.26 8.87 -6.28
CA LEU A 49 -5.41 9.75 -5.12
C LEU A 49 -4.13 10.53 -4.79
N TYR A 50 -2.96 9.98 -5.12
CA TYR A 50 -1.68 10.49 -4.61
C TYR A 50 -0.71 10.94 -5.71
N ASN A 51 -1.12 10.89 -6.98
CA ASN A 51 -0.27 11.21 -8.13
C ASN A 51 1.04 10.39 -8.14
N GLU A 52 0.97 9.15 -7.65
CA GLU A 52 2.03 8.16 -7.64
C GLU A 52 1.59 6.96 -8.52
N PRO A 53 1.66 7.05 -9.86
CA PRO A 53 1.08 6.06 -10.77
C PRO A 53 1.75 4.67 -10.75
N GLY A 54 2.77 4.47 -9.92
CA GLY A 54 3.67 3.32 -9.98
C GLY A 54 4.89 3.60 -10.85
N VAL A 55 5.71 2.58 -11.07
CA VAL A 55 6.80 2.60 -12.07
C VAL A 55 6.22 2.46 -13.47
#